data_AF-A0A9D2F5T6-F1
#
_entry.id   AF-A0A9D2F5T6-F1
#
_cell.length_a   1.000
_cell.length_b   1.000
_cell.length_c   1.000
_cell.angle_alpha   90.00
_cell.angle_beta   90.00
_cell.angle_gamma   90.00
#
_symmetry.space_group_name_H-M   'P 1'
#
loop_
_entity.id
_entity.type
_entity.pdbx_description
1 polymer ?
#
loop_
_entity_poly.entity_id
_entity_poly.type
_entity_poly.pdbx_seq_one_letter_code
_entity_poly.pdbx_strand_id
1 'polypeptide(L)'
;MGEKYERQYTEFECHLTQGWSIEKIAKHMGMRQERLKSGDYLVRYRKEHGIAQSRPKNEFKIDTKKMFELIHILEARYDIGSWENGYKIHFDDDHVPDYDPQMIELRRVVNGK
;
A
#
# COMPACT_ATOMS: atom_id res chain seq x y z
N MET A 1 26.24 -11.50 13.59
CA MET A 1 24.99 -11.23 14.34
C MET A 1 24.85 -12.37 15.33
N GLY A 2 25.01 -12.29 16.65
CA GLY A 2 25.11 -11.20 17.61
C GLY A 2 24.27 -11.68 18.80
N GLU A 3 24.83 -12.48 19.71
CA GLU A 3 24.12 -13.24 20.78
C GLU A 3 23.04 -12.43 21.54
N LYS A 4 23.25 -11.11 21.65
CA LYS A 4 22.31 -10.16 22.25
C LYS A 4 20.95 -10.13 21.52
N TYR A 5 20.93 -10.22 20.20
CA TYR A 5 19.71 -10.18 19.40
C TYR A 5 18.86 -11.43 19.61
N GLU A 6 19.46 -12.62 19.58
CA GLU A 6 18.73 -13.88 19.81
C GLU A 6 18.13 -13.92 21.23
N ARG A 7 18.88 -13.47 22.25
CA ARG A 7 18.35 -13.34 23.62
C ARG A 7 17.14 -12.42 23.70
N GLN A 8 17.23 -11.24 23.06
CA GLN A 8 16.11 -10.29 23.00
C GLN A 8 14.91 -10.87 22.24
N TYR A 9 15.15 -11.63 21.17
CA TYR A 9 14.10 -12.27 20.41
C TYR A 9 13.38 -13.36 21.22
N THR A 10 14.12 -14.20 21.95
CA THR A 10 13.54 -15.21 22.84
C THR A 10 12.72 -14.58 23.98
N GLU A 11 13.18 -13.47 24.54
CA GLU A 11 12.43 -12.71 25.56
C GLU A 11 11.13 -12.12 24.96
N PHE A 12 11.21 -11.54 23.77
CA PHE A 12 10.04 -11.05 23.02
C PHE A 12 9.02 -12.17 22.77
N GLU A 13 9.47 -13.32 22.29
CA GLU A 13 8.62 -14.49 22.00
C GLU A 13 7.92 -15.00 23.27
N CYS A 14 8.65 -15.09 24.38
CA CYS A 14 8.10 -15.51 25.68
C CYS A 14 6.97 -14.58 26.14
N HIS A 15 7.14 -13.26 26.05
CA HIS A 15 6.08 -12.33 26.44
C HIS A 15 4.91 -12.30 25.45
N LEU A 16 5.18 -12.46 24.15
CA LEU A 16 4.13 -12.49 23.15
C LEU A 16 3.24 -13.73 23.30
N THR A 17 3.82 -14.89 23.59
CA THR A 17 3.09 -16.15 23.87
C THR A 17 2.30 -16.09 25.18
N GLN A 18 2.75 -15.29 26.15
CA GLN A 18 1.99 -14.95 27.37
C GLN A 18 0.82 -13.97 27.11
N GLY A 19 0.60 -13.54 25.86
CA GLY A 19 -0.49 -12.64 25.48
C GLY A 19 -0.24 -11.17 25.80
N TRP A 20 1.01 -10.76 26.04
CA TRP A 20 1.32 -9.35 26.27
C TRP A 20 1.17 -8.55 24.98
N SER A 21 0.67 -7.31 25.09
CA SER A 21 0.63 -6.40 23.96
C SER A 21 2.04 -5.94 23.56
N ILE A 22 2.26 -5.68 22.27
CA ILE A 22 3.55 -5.18 21.76
C ILE A 22 3.99 -3.90 22.48
N GLU A 23 3.05 -3.04 22.88
CA GLU A 23 3.35 -1.85 23.67
C GLU A 23 3.94 -2.21 25.05
N LYS A 24 3.34 -3.18 25.74
CA LYS A 24 3.80 -3.63 27.05
C LYS A 24 5.20 -4.26 26.95
N ILE A 25 5.42 -5.07 25.90
CA ILE A 25 6.71 -5.72 25.64
C ILE A 25 7.78 -4.66 25.31
N ALA A 26 7.45 -3.67 24.46
CA ALA A 26 8.34 -2.56 24.12
C ALA A 26 8.78 -1.77 25.36
N LYS A 27 7.84 -1.47 26.26
CA LYS A 27 8.12 -0.81 27.54
C LYS A 27 9.01 -1.67 28.45
N HIS A 28 8.76 -2.98 28.50
CA HIS A 28 9.54 -3.92 29.33
C HIS A 28 10.99 -4.05 28.84
N MET A 29 11.18 -4.24 27.53
CA MET A 29 12.50 -4.42 26.92
C MET A 29 13.26 -3.10 26.70
N GLY A 30 12.65 -1.95 26.97
CA GLY A 30 13.23 -0.62 26.69
C GLY A 30 13.43 -0.35 25.19
N MET A 31 12.53 -0.86 24.34
CA MET A 31 12.64 -0.77 22.88
C MET A 31 11.49 0.05 22.28
N ARG A 32 11.70 0.60 21.08
CA ARG A 32 10.62 1.26 20.32
C ARG A 32 9.64 0.22 19.80
N GLN A 33 8.34 0.50 19.87
CA GLN A 33 7.30 -0.40 19.35
C GLN A 33 7.48 -0.72 17.86
N GLU A 34 7.91 0.26 17.07
CA GLU A 34 8.19 0.09 15.63
C GLU A 34 9.25 -0.98 15.37
N ARG A 35 10.26 -1.07 16.25
CA ARG A 35 11.31 -2.09 16.16
C ARG A 35 10.78 -3.49 16.46
N LEU A 36 9.82 -3.61 17.38
CA LEU A 36 9.17 -4.91 17.63
C LEU A 36 8.20 -5.30 16.53
N LYS A 37 7.60 -4.32 15.82
CA LYS A 37 6.73 -4.55 14.65
C LYS A 37 7.52 -4.80 13.35
N SER A 38 8.85 -4.69 13.37
CA SER A 38 9.71 -4.80 12.19
C SER A 38 9.87 -6.26 11.71
N GLY A 39 10.64 -6.41 10.62
CA GLY A 39 11.12 -7.67 10.07
C GLY A 39 11.78 -8.61 11.09
N ASP A 40 12.37 -8.04 12.14
CA ASP A 40 13.28 -8.75 13.05
C ASP A 40 12.53 -9.51 14.16
N TYR A 41 11.39 -8.98 14.63
CA TYR A 41 10.67 -9.54 15.78
C TYR A 41 9.31 -10.12 15.38
N LEU A 42 8.28 -9.28 15.26
CA LEU A 42 6.91 -9.76 15.00
C LEU A 42 6.80 -10.48 13.65
N VAL A 43 7.51 -10.02 12.62
CA VAL A 43 7.49 -10.68 11.30
C VAL A 43 8.23 -12.02 11.35
N ARG A 44 9.38 -12.11 12.02
CA ARG A 44 10.10 -13.36 12.25
C ARG A 44 9.26 -14.36 13.02
N TYR A 45 8.66 -13.95 14.14
CA TYR A 45 7.78 -14.79 14.96
C TYR A 45 6.62 -15.35 14.14
N ARG A 46 5.95 -14.50 13.36
CA ARG A 46 4.86 -14.95 12.48
C ARG A 46 5.32 -15.96 11.42
N LYS A 47 6.51 -15.76 10.84
CA LYS A 47 7.09 -16.68 9.86
C LYS A 47 7.46 -18.02 10.48
N GLU A 48 8.07 -18.03 11.66
CA GLU A 48 8.47 -19.25 12.39
C GLU A 48 7.24 -20.05 12.84
N HIS A 49 6.17 -19.38 13.28
CA HIS A 49 4.94 -20.02 13.76
C HIS A 49 3.89 -20.24 12.66
N GLY A 50 4.22 -20.04 11.39
CA GLY A 50 3.29 -20.26 10.26
C GLY A 50 2.07 -19.34 10.24
N ILE A 51 2.11 -18.23 10.99
CA ILE A 51 1.04 -17.24 11.07
C ILE A 51 1.12 -16.40 9.78
N ALA A 52 0.35 -16.82 8.77
CA ALA A 52 0.27 -16.14 7.49
C ALA A 52 0.04 -14.64 7.69
N GLN A 53 0.85 -13.82 7.03
CA GLN A 53 0.59 -12.39 6.97
C GLN A 53 -0.71 -12.16 6.20
N SER A 54 -1.83 -12.07 6.90
CA SER A 54 -2.92 -11.23 6.44
C SER A 54 -2.43 -9.78 6.55
N ARG A 55 -1.55 -9.36 5.63
CA ARG A 55 -1.59 -7.96 5.23
C ARG A 55 -3.05 -7.74 4.86
N PRO A 56 -3.76 -6.75 5.42
CA PRO A 56 -4.93 -6.24 4.74
C PRO A 56 -4.40 -5.73 3.40
N LYS A 57 -4.43 -6.58 2.37
CA LYS A 57 -4.45 -6.08 1.01
C LYS A 57 -5.71 -5.24 1.02
N ASN A 58 -5.58 -3.93 0.86
CA ASN A 58 -6.65 -3.20 0.22
C ASN A 58 -6.86 -3.88 -1.13
N GLU A 59 -7.77 -4.87 -1.18
CA GLU A 59 -8.14 -5.57 -2.40
C GLU A 59 -9.10 -4.73 -3.25
N PHE A 60 -8.94 -3.41 -3.24
CA PHE A 60 -9.33 -2.62 -4.40
C PHE A 60 -8.31 -2.91 -5.49
N LYS A 61 -8.46 -4.08 -6.13
CA LYS A 61 -7.82 -4.32 -7.42
C LYS A 61 -8.53 -3.39 -8.39
N ILE A 62 -7.89 -2.27 -8.68
CA ILE A 62 -8.30 -1.39 -9.77
C ILE A 62 -8.42 -2.26 -11.02
N ASP A 63 -9.56 -2.17 -11.70
CA ASP A 63 -9.73 -2.80 -13.00
C ASP A 63 -8.87 -2.04 -14.01
N THR A 64 -7.60 -2.45 -14.12
CA THR A 64 -6.60 -1.78 -14.95
C THR A 64 -6.98 -1.82 -16.41
N LYS A 65 -7.64 -2.88 -16.86
CA LYS A 65 -8.09 -3.00 -18.25
C LYS A 65 -9.14 -1.91 -18.55
N LYS A 66 -10.17 -1.83 -17.70
CA LYS A 66 -11.21 -0.81 -17.84
C LYS A 66 -10.67 0.61 -17.70
N MET A 67 -9.72 0.82 -16.78
CA MET A 67 -9.03 2.11 -16.61
C MET A 67 -8.33 2.54 -17.90
N PHE A 68 -7.54 1.65 -18.52
CA PHE A 68 -6.86 1.96 -19.77
C PHE A 68 -7.84 2.19 -20.92
N GLU A 69 -8.90 1.39 -21.04
CA GLU A 69 -9.93 1.63 -22.07
C GLU A 69 -10.55 3.03 -21.94
N LEU A 70 -10.88 3.47 -20.73
CA LEU A 70 -11.41 4.81 -20.48
C LEU A 70 -10.40 5.91 -20.80
N ILE A 71 -9.12 5.71 -20.46
CA ILE A 71 -8.05 6.65 -20.83
C ILE A 71 -7.94 6.78 -22.34
N HIS A 72 -7.92 5.68 -23.10
CA HIS A 72 -7.79 5.73 -24.57
C HIS A 72 -8.99 6.43 -25.22
N ILE A 73 -10.19 6.27 -24.67
CA ILE A 73 -11.38 6.98 -25.15
C ILE A 73 -11.24 8.49 -24.92
N LEU A 74 -10.74 8.90 -23.75
CA LEU A 74 -10.51 10.30 -23.43
C LEU A 74 -9.36 10.88 -24.26
N GLU A 75 -8.28 10.12 -24.45
CA GLU A 75 -7.15 10.54 -25.28
C GLU A 75 -7.57 10.80 -26.73
N ALA A 76 -8.36 9.90 -27.32
CA ALA A 76 -8.86 10.08 -28.68
C ALA A 76 -9.90 11.21 -28.81
N ARG A 77 -10.67 11.50 -27.75
CA ARG A 77 -11.73 12.52 -27.77
C ARG A 77 -11.18 13.93 -27.60
N TYR A 78 -10.13 14.08 -26.80
CA TYR A 78 -9.54 15.38 -26.44
C TYR A 78 -8.14 15.57 -27.05
N ASP A 79 -7.79 14.76 -28.05
CA ASP A 79 -6.49 14.81 -28.74
C ASP A 79 -5.29 14.80 -27.78
N ILE A 80 -5.43 14.08 -26.66
CA ILE A 80 -4.39 14.01 -25.64
C ILE A 80 -3.21 13.24 -26.22
N GLY A 81 -2.01 13.79 -26.05
CA GLY A 81 -0.78 13.29 -26.66
C GLY A 81 -0.49 13.87 -28.04
N SER A 82 -1.44 14.58 -28.66
CA SER A 82 -1.22 15.37 -29.87
C SER A 82 -0.45 16.65 -29.55
N TRP A 83 0.22 17.19 -30.58
CA TRP A 83 0.92 18.46 -30.50
C TRP A 83 0.05 19.55 -31.10
N GLU A 84 -0.35 20.52 -30.29
CA GLU A 84 -1.10 21.69 -30.73
C GLU A 84 -0.32 22.97 -30.38
N ASN A 85 -0.15 23.86 -31.36
CA ASN A 85 0.53 25.15 -31.18
C ASN A 85 1.93 25.08 -30.52
N GLY A 86 2.67 23.99 -30.76
CA GLY A 86 4.02 23.77 -30.22
C GLY A 86 4.08 23.17 -28.81
N TYR A 87 2.94 22.83 -28.21
CA TYR A 87 2.84 22.16 -26.92
C TYR A 87 2.20 20.78 -27.08
N LYS A 88 2.60 19.82 -26.23
CA LYS A 88 1.96 18.50 -26.17
C LYS A 88 0.78 18.58 -25.21
N ILE A 89 -0.40 18.16 -25.64
CA ILE A 89 -1.60 18.12 -24.79
C ILE A 89 -1.44 16.96 -23.80
N HIS A 90 -1.51 17.24 -22.50
CA HIS A 90 -1.40 16.26 -21.43
C HIS A 90 -2.78 15.92 -20.85
N PHE A 91 -2.89 14.72 -20.25
CA PHE A 91 -4.13 14.20 -19.72
C PHE A 91 -4.67 15.02 -18.52
N ASP A 92 -3.78 15.72 -17.83
CA ASP A 92 -4.09 16.55 -16.66
C ASP A 92 -4.35 18.02 -17.00
N ASP A 93 -4.14 18.44 -18.25
CA ASP A 93 -4.49 19.81 -18.64
C ASP A 93 -6.01 19.96 -18.53
N ASP A 94 -6.53 21.16 -18.25
CA ASP A 94 -7.97 21.51 -18.17
C ASP A 94 -8.79 21.19 -19.46
N HIS A 95 -8.20 20.45 -20.40
CA HIS A 95 -8.73 19.97 -21.66
C HIS A 95 -9.73 18.82 -21.50
N VAL A 96 -9.62 18.00 -20.43
CA VAL A 96 -10.62 16.96 -20.13
C VAL A 96 -11.58 17.48 -19.07
N PRO A 97 -12.85 17.78 -19.39
CA PRO A 97 -13.78 18.31 -18.42
C PRO A 97 -14.15 17.28 -17.36
N ASP A 98 -14.18 17.72 -16.11
CA ASP A 98 -14.56 16.90 -14.94
C ASP A 98 -15.98 16.33 -14.99
N TYR A 99 -16.85 16.93 -15.82
CA TYR A 99 -18.22 16.47 -16.05
C TYR A 99 -18.33 15.43 -17.17
N ASP A 100 -17.23 15.11 -17.88
CA ASP A 100 -17.25 14.08 -18.92
C ASP A 100 -17.61 12.72 -18.30
N PRO A 101 -18.62 11.99 -18.84
CA PRO A 101 -19.06 10.71 -18.29
C PRO A 101 -17.93 9.68 -18.15
N GLN A 102 -16.99 9.65 -19.09
CA GLN A 102 -15.86 8.73 -19.09
C GLN A 102 -14.80 9.15 -18.07
N MET A 103 -14.63 10.46 -17.82
CA MET A 103 -13.77 10.96 -16.74
C MET A 103 -14.35 10.64 -15.36
N ILE A 104 -15.68 10.77 -15.20
CA ILE A 104 -16.39 10.36 -13.98
C ILE A 104 -16.24 8.86 -13.76
N GLU A 105 -16.40 8.04 -14.80
CA GLU A 105 -16.25 6.59 -14.70
C GLU A 105 -14.81 6.17 -14.40
N LEU A 106 -13.82 6.84 -14.99
CA LEU A 106 -12.39 6.62 -14.71
C LEU A 106 -12.09 6.91 -13.23
N ARG A 107 -12.61 8.02 -12.68
CA ARG A 107 -12.48 8.36 -11.26
C ARG A 107 -13.11 7.29 -10.36
N ARG A 108 -14.23 6.69 -10.73
CA ARG A 108 -14.86 5.59 -9.98
C ARG A 108 -14.00 4.32 -10.01
N VAL A 109 -13.45 3.97 -11.18
CA VAL A 109 -12.58 2.79 -11.37
C VAL A 109 -11.27 2.92 -10.58
N VAL A 110 -10.66 4.10 -10.56
CA VAL A 110 -9.40 4.37 -9.84
C VAL A 110 -9.61 4.53 -8.33
N ASN A 111 -10.66 5.23 -7.90
CA ASN A 111 -10.91 5.49 -6.48
C ASN A 111 -11.74 4.41 -5.77
N GLY A 112 -12.29 3.44 -6.51
CA GLY A 112 -13.07 2.33 -5.97
C GLY A 112 -14.36 2.76 -5.25
N LYS A 113 -14.93 3.91 -5.62
CA LYS A 113 -16.17 4.49 -5.03
C LYS A 113 -17.26 4.67 -6.07
#